data_AF-A0AAW8KN29-F1
#
_entry.id   AF-A0AAW8KN29-F1
#
_cell.length_a   1.000
_cell.length_b   1.000
_cell.length_c   1.000
_cell.angle_alpha   90.00
_cell.angle_beta   90.00
_cell.angle_gamma   90.00
#
_symmetry.space_group_name_H-M   'P 1'
#
loop_
_entity.id
_entity.type
_entity.pdbx_description
1 polymer ?
#
loop_
_entity_poly.entity_id
_entity_poly.type
_entity_poly.pdbx_seq_one_letter_code
_entity_poly.pdbx_strand_id
1 'polypeptide(L)'
;FVIWQQKIPKWISSILVIAFMVYIFKHKSHHLYALFFLAIPAVLYKDRFKQFMQTKPAITHIVLGILSIIVLFFTEAYSWFQMLSLAVIFSFIVSGYSFGILNHKGLKVLGEISYSIYLIHGLVLYTIFTVINIVDLKTISLEKYYSFFLPTALLVTIVSLFTYKFIECPFLRRPLKKL
;
A
#
# COMPACT_ATOMS: atom_id res chain seq x y z
N PHE A 1 22.14 -15.17 6.79
CA PHE A 1 22.09 -13.97 7.66
C PHE A 1 23.48 -13.56 8.19
N VAL A 2 24.57 -13.84 7.45
CA VAL A 2 25.97 -13.57 7.86
C VAL A 2 26.58 -12.39 7.06
N ILE A 3 25.90 -11.95 5.99
CA ILE A 3 26.41 -10.90 5.09
C ILE A 3 26.18 -9.48 5.66
N TRP A 4 25.30 -9.30 6.65
CA TRP A 4 24.89 -7.98 7.16
C TRP A 4 25.70 -7.47 8.37
N GLN A 5 26.75 -8.19 8.78
CA GLN A 5 27.66 -7.76 9.85
C GLN A 5 28.98 -7.14 9.33
N GLN A 6 29.22 -7.14 8.02
CA GLN A 6 30.32 -6.36 7.47
C GLN A 6 29.89 -4.89 7.45
N LYS A 7 30.63 -4.04 8.18
CA LYS A 7 30.43 -2.59 8.23
C LYS A 7 30.63 -2.00 6.83
N ILE A 8 29.61 -2.07 5.97
CA ILE A 8 29.59 -1.36 4.70
C ILE A 8 29.81 0.12 5.06
N PRO A 9 30.90 0.74 4.59
CA PRO A 9 31.17 2.12 4.93
C PRO A 9 30.06 2.99 4.36
N LYS A 10 29.59 3.96 5.15
CA LYS A 10 28.35 4.72 4.88
C LYS A 10 28.33 5.36 3.49
N TRP A 11 29.49 5.74 2.96
CA TRP A 11 29.63 6.31 1.62
C TRP A 11 29.29 5.30 0.51
N ILE A 12 29.68 4.02 0.64
CA ILE A 12 29.32 2.96 -0.32
C ILE A 12 27.81 2.72 -0.29
N SER A 13 27.19 2.66 0.89
CA SER A 13 25.73 2.54 0.99
C SER A 13 25.02 3.73 0.38
N SER A 14 25.51 4.97 0.59
CA SER A 14 24.93 6.16 -0.02
C SER A 14 25.07 6.16 -1.55
N ILE A 15 26.24 5.77 -2.09
CA ILE A 15 26.45 5.65 -3.54
C ILE A 15 25.51 4.59 -4.14
N LEU A 16 25.36 3.43 -3.48
CA LEU A 16 24.45 2.38 -3.94
C LEU A 16 22.99 2.86 -3.93
N VAL A 17 22.57 3.58 -2.89
CA VAL A 17 21.23 4.18 -2.82
C VAL A 17 21.03 5.22 -3.94
N ILE A 18 22.02 6.08 -4.18
CA ILE A 18 21.95 7.10 -5.24
C ILE A 18 21.92 6.43 -6.62
N ALA A 19 22.77 5.44 -6.88
CA ALA A 19 22.80 4.69 -8.13
C ALA A 19 21.49 3.93 -8.37
N PHE A 20 20.93 3.32 -7.33
CA PHE A 20 19.63 2.65 -7.37
C PHE A 20 18.50 3.65 -7.64
N MET A 21 18.53 4.83 -7.01
CA MET A 21 17.59 5.90 -7.30
C MET A 21 17.71 6.38 -8.76
N VAL A 22 18.91 6.63 -9.28
CA VAL A 22 19.13 7.04 -10.67
C VAL A 22 18.61 5.99 -11.66
N TYR A 23 18.88 4.70 -11.40
CA TYR A 23 18.38 3.60 -12.21
C TYR A 23 16.84 3.57 -12.25
N ILE A 24 16.21 3.67 -11.07
CA ILE A 24 14.76 3.73 -10.91
C ILE A 24 14.17 4.93 -11.66
N PHE A 25 14.79 6.12 -11.51
CA PHE A 25 14.37 7.34 -12.18
C PHE A 25 14.39 7.18 -13.70
N LYS A 26 15.36 6.46 -14.28
CA LYS A 26 15.49 6.31 -15.74
C LYS A 26 14.45 5.37 -16.37
N HIS A 27 13.88 4.44 -15.61
CA HIS A 27 13.02 3.36 -16.15
C HIS A 27 11.53 3.50 -15.83
N LYS A 28 11.12 4.45 -14.98
CA LYS A 28 9.73 4.60 -14.52
C LYS A 28 9.21 6.02 -14.75
N SER A 29 7.89 6.15 -14.87
CA SER A 29 7.23 7.44 -15.06
C SER A 29 7.51 8.36 -13.87
N HIS A 30 8.20 9.47 -14.15
CA HIS A 30 8.74 10.35 -13.12
C HIS A 30 7.67 10.99 -12.22
N HIS A 31 6.42 11.11 -12.71
CA HIS A 31 5.35 11.75 -11.96
C HIS A 31 4.94 10.96 -10.71
N LEU A 32 5.11 9.63 -10.67
CA LEU A 32 4.73 8.82 -9.51
C LEU A 32 5.53 9.17 -8.25
N TYR A 33 6.79 9.60 -8.41
CA TYR A 33 7.62 10.04 -7.29
C TYR A 33 7.07 11.30 -6.62
N ALA A 34 6.21 12.06 -7.30
CA ALA A 34 5.55 13.21 -6.70
C ALA A 34 4.69 12.81 -5.49
N LEU A 35 4.17 11.58 -5.41
CA LEU A 35 3.45 11.11 -4.20
C LEU A 35 4.29 11.23 -2.92
N PHE A 36 5.61 10.97 -3.01
CA PHE A 36 6.50 11.10 -1.86
C PHE A 36 6.65 12.56 -1.41
N PHE A 37 6.80 13.48 -2.36
CA PHE A 37 6.90 14.91 -2.08
C PHE A 37 5.56 15.51 -1.62
N LEU A 38 4.45 15.05 -2.19
CA LEU A 38 3.10 15.46 -1.81
C LEU A 38 2.73 15.02 -0.39
N ALA A 39 3.45 14.06 0.20
CA ALA A 39 3.28 13.67 1.60
C ALA A 39 3.99 14.62 2.59
N ILE A 40 4.91 15.48 2.14
CA ILE A 40 5.66 16.40 3.03
C ILE A 40 4.74 17.37 3.81
N PRO A 41 3.73 18.01 3.18
CA PRO A 41 2.79 18.88 3.90
C PRO A 41 2.06 18.19 5.06
N ALA A 42 1.78 16.88 4.95
CA ALA A 42 1.15 16.11 6.02
C ALA A 42 1.97 16.12 7.31
N VAL A 43 3.30 16.12 7.18
CA VAL A 43 4.24 16.14 8.31
C VAL A 43 4.42 17.56 8.82
N LEU A 44 4.67 18.52 7.92
CA LEU A 44 4.96 19.91 8.28
C LEU A 44 3.77 20.63 8.94
N TYR A 45 2.55 20.32 8.53
CA TYR A 45 1.34 21.02 9.00
C TYR A 45 0.42 20.16 9.85
N LYS A 46 0.93 19.07 10.43
CA LYS A 46 0.17 18.10 11.22
C LYS A 46 -0.71 18.75 12.30
N ASP A 47 -0.16 19.69 13.07
CA ASP A 47 -0.90 20.35 14.15
C ASP A 47 -2.03 21.24 13.64
N ARG A 48 -1.85 21.89 12.48
CA ARG A 48 -2.89 22.70 11.84
C ARG A 48 -4.05 21.85 11.34
N PHE A 49 -3.74 20.70 10.72
CA PHE A 49 -4.78 19.75 10.31
C PHE A 49 -5.55 19.22 11.52
N LYS A 50 -4.84 18.86 12.60
CA LYS A 50 -5.47 18.40 13.85
C LYS A 50 -6.38 19.47 14.46
N GLN A 51 -5.92 20.72 14.53
CA GLN A 51 -6.73 21.85 15.03
C GLN A 51 -7.97 22.08 14.15
N PHE A 52 -7.83 22.02 12.83
CA PHE A 52 -8.96 22.16 11.91
C PHE A 52 -10.02 21.06 12.11
N MET A 53 -9.58 19.81 12.25
CA MET A 53 -10.46 18.67 12.53
C MET A 53 -11.25 18.85 13.83
N GLN A 54 -10.60 19.36 14.88
CA GLN A 54 -11.21 19.56 16.20
C GLN A 54 -12.19 20.74 16.21
N THR A 55 -11.89 21.80 15.46
CA THR A 55 -12.76 22.99 15.39
C THR A 55 -13.96 22.79 14.46
N LYS A 56 -13.81 21.99 13.40
CA LYS A 56 -14.85 21.80 12.37
C LYS A 56 -15.02 20.31 11.99
N PRO A 57 -15.47 19.45 12.91
CA PRO A 57 -15.55 18.00 12.68
C PRO A 57 -16.53 17.63 11.57
N ALA A 58 -17.73 18.20 11.56
CA ALA A 58 -18.77 17.88 10.55
C ALA A 58 -18.30 18.21 9.12
N ILE A 59 -17.69 19.39 8.95
CA ILE A 59 -17.15 19.84 7.65
C ILE A 59 -16.02 18.91 7.21
N THR A 60 -15.14 18.53 8.14
CA THR A 60 -14.05 17.59 7.85
C THR A 60 -14.59 16.25 7.33
N HIS A 61 -15.62 15.68 7.98
CA HIS A 61 -16.24 14.43 7.54
C HIS A 61 -16.88 14.55 6.16
N ILE A 62 -17.63 15.61 5.89
CA ILE A 62 -18.28 15.83 4.59
C ILE A 62 -17.24 15.98 3.49
N VAL A 63 -16.26 16.87 3.69
CA VAL A 63 -15.22 17.15 2.68
C VAL A 63 -14.40 15.90 2.40
N LEU A 64 -13.93 15.18 3.42
CA LEU A 64 -13.14 13.98 3.22
C LEU A 64 -13.97 12.82 2.66
N GLY A 65 -15.25 12.71 3.02
CA GLY A 65 -16.18 11.74 2.44
C GLY A 65 -16.37 11.98 0.94
N ILE A 66 -16.71 13.21 0.55
CA ILE A 66 -16.87 13.59 -0.86
C ILE A 66 -15.56 13.39 -1.63
N LEU A 67 -14.43 13.86 -1.08
CA LEU A 67 -13.13 13.74 -1.73
C LEU A 67 -12.75 12.26 -1.93
N SER A 68 -13.06 11.40 -0.96
CA SER A 68 -12.82 9.95 -1.08
C SER A 68 -13.68 9.32 -2.18
N ILE A 69 -14.96 9.70 -2.29
CA ILE A 69 -15.84 9.22 -3.36
C ILE A 69 -15.34 9.68 -4.73
N ILE A 70 -14.95 10.95 -4.85
CA ILE A 70 -14.37 11.49 -6.09
C ILE A 70 -13.14 10.69 -6.49
N VAL A 71 -12.19 10.52 -5.57
CA VAL A 71 -10.94 9.78 -5.82
C VAL A 71 -11.19 8.33 -6.23
N LEU A 72 -12.17 7.65 -5.62
CA LEU A 72 -12.42 6.23 -5.89
C LEU A 72 -13.14 5.96 -7.22
N PHE A 73 -14.07 6.83 -7.62
CA PHE A 73 -14.98 6.55 -8.74
C PHE A 73 -14.80 7.48 -9.94
N PHE A 74 -14.22 8.66 -9.76
CA PHE A 74 -14.22 9.73 -10.76
C PHE A 74 -12.83 10.22 -11.15
N THR A 75 -11.78 9.49 -10.76
CA THR A 75 -10.40 9.85 -11.13
C THR A 75 -9.68 8.71 -11.82
N GLU A 76 -8.86 9.07 -12.80
CA GLU A 76 -7.94 8.13 -13.43
C GLU A 76 -6.77 7.81 -12.49
N ALA A 77 -6.34 6.55 -12.51
CA ALA A 77 -5.24 6.06 -11.72
C ALA A 77 -3.97 6.87 -11.98
N TYR A 78 -3.36 7.38 -10.92
CA TYR A 78 -2.13 8.18 -10.93
C TYR A 78 -2.24 9.52 -11.70
N SER A 79 -3.45 10.02 -11.95
CA SER A 79 -3.63 11.39 -12.43
C SER A 79 -3.19 12.41 -11.36
N TRP A 80 -2.70 13.58 -11.79
CA TRP A 80 -2.30 14.65 -10.87
C TRP A 80 -3.43 15.05 -9.91
N PHE A 81 -4.66 15.09 -10.42
CA PHE A 81 -5.85 15.38 -9.61
C PHE A 81 -6.09 14.32 -8.55
N GLN A 82 -5.98 13.03 -8.89
CA GLN A 82 -6.07 11.94 -7.92
C GLN A 82 -4.96 12.03 -6.86
N MET A 83 -3.73 12.23 -7.30
CA MET A 83 -2.55 12.28 -6.43
C MET A 83 -2.63 13.44 -5.43
N LEU A 84 -3.04 14.63 -5.88
CA LEU A 84 -3.18 15.80 -5.01
C LEU A 84 -4.34 15.62 -4.01
N SER A 85 -5.48 15.10 -4.48
CA SER A 85 -6.62 14.78 -3.63
C SER A 85 -6.25 13.75 -2.56
N LEU A 86 -5.52 12.71 -2.94
CA LEU A 86 -5.04 11.67 -2.04
C LEU A 86 -4.05 12.22 -1.02
N ALA A 87 -3.18 13.16 -1.40
CA ALA A 87 -2.27 13.84 -0.48
C ALA A 87 -3.02 14.64 0.59
N VAL A 88 -4.13 15.29 0.23
CA VAL A 88 -5.00 15.97 1.19
C VAL A 88 -5.65 14.95 2.13
N ILE A 89 -6.28 13.89 1.60
CA ILE A 89 -6.89 12.83 2.42
C ILE A 89 -5.85 12.24 3.40
N PHE A 90 -4.67 11.90 2.89
CA PHE A 90 -3.57 11.35 3.66
C PHE A 90 -3.12 12.29 4.78
N SER A 91 -3.03 13.60 4.51
CA SER A 91 -2.64 14.59 5.52
C SER A 91 -3.58 14.60 6.73
N PHE A 92 -4.89 14.49 6.48
CA PHE A 92 -5.89 14.40 7.55
C PHE A 92 -5.79 13.07 8.31
N ILE A 93 -5.66 11.94 7.59
CA ILE A 93 -5.55 10.62 8.22
C ILE A 93 -4.34 10.54 9.14
N VAL A 94 -3.16 10.99 8.69
CA VAL A 94 -1.92 11.01 9.49
C VAL A 94 -2.02 11.97 10.68
N SER A 95 -2.82 13.02 10.56
CA SER A 95 -3.11 13.96 11.65
C SER A 95 -4.12 13.42 12.67
N GLY A 96 -4.67 12.23 12.46
CA GLY A 96 -5.55 11.51 13.38
C GLY A 96 -7.00 11.40 12.94
N TYR A 97 -7.34 11.82 11.71
CA TYR A 97 -8.69 11.64 11.19
C TYR A 97 -8.97 10.15 10.93
N SER A 98 -10.16 9.69 11.29
CA SER A 98 -10.60 8.32 11.00
C SER A 98 -12.05 8.31 10.56
N PHE A 99 -12.33 7.57 9.48
CA PHE A 99 -13.68 7.25 9.04
C PHE A 99 -14.38 6.21 9.93
N GLY A 100 -13.72 5.70 10.97
CA GLY A 100 -14.21 4.60 11.81
C GLY A 100 -14.13 3.23 11.14
N ILE A 101 -14.38 3.14 9.83
CA ILE A 101 -14.34 1.89 9.07
C ILE A 101 -12.94 1.25 9.12
N LEU A 102 -11.89 2.05 8.97
CA LEU A 102 -10.49 1.62 9.03
C LEU A 102 -10.07 1.09 10.42
N ASN A 103 -10.85 1.38 11.46
CA ASN A 103 -10.58 0.88 12.81
C ASN A 103 -11.12 -0.54 13.03
N HIS A 104 -11.88 -1.09 12.07
CA HIS A 104 -12.43 -2.43 12.16
C HIS A 104 -11.30 -3.49 12.22
N LYS A 105 -11.47 -4.50 13.09
CA LYS A 105 -10.46 -5.54 13.32
C LYS A 105 -10.03 -6.24 12.02
N GLY A 106 -10.99 -6.53 11.14
CA GLY A 106 -10.70 -7.17 9.85
C GLY A 106 -9.80 -6.33 8.94
N LEU A 107 -10.03 -5.01 8.86
CA LEU A 107 -9.21 -4.11 8.05
C LEU A 107 -7.81 -3.90 8.64
N LYS A 108 -7.69 -3.91 9.98
CA LYS A 108 -6.38 -3.92 10.65
C LYS A 108 -5.59 -5.18 10.31
N VAL A 109 -6.22 -6.35 10.42
CA VAL A 109 -5.59 -7.64 10.04
C VAL A 109 -5.18 -7.62 8.56
N LEU A 110 -6.05 -7.11 7.67
CA LEU A 110 -5.74 -6.99 6.24
C LEU A 110 -4.52 -6.09 5.99
N GLY A 111 -4.38 -5.01 6.76
CA GLY A 111 -3.22 -4.13 6.75
C GLY A 111 -1.95 -4.83 7.25
N GLU A 112 -2.03 -5.60 8.34
CA GLU A 112 -0.90 -6.37 8.89
C GLU A 112 -0.37 -7.39 7.88
N ILE A 113 -1.25 -8.07 7.14
CA ILE A 113 -0.86 -9.08 6.16
C ILE A 113 -0.60 -8.50 4.75
N SER A 114 -0.66 -7.17 4.59
CA SER A 114 -0.52 -6.53 3.27
C SER A 114 0.81 -6.87 2.59
N TYR A 115 1.87 -7.03 3.37
CA TYR A 115 3.17 -7.49 2.87
C TYR A 115 3.11 -8.93 2.34
N SER A 116 2.53 -9.85 3.12
CA SER A 116 2.29 -11.23 2.68
C SER A 116 1.43 -11.29 1.41
N ILE A 117 0.37 -10.47 1.31
CA ILE A 117 -0.44 -10.35 0.08
C ILE A 117 0.41 -9.92 -1.11
N TYR A 118 1.25 -8.90 -0.94
CA TYR A 118 2.13 -8.41 -1.99
C TYR A 118 3.09 -9.50 -2.50
N LEU A 119 3.62 -10.37 -1.63
CA LEU A 119 4.49 -11.46 -2.07
C LEU A 119 3.74 -12.62 -2.74
N ILE A 120 2.57 -12.98 -2.19
CA ILE A 120 1.87 -14.21 -2.55
C ILE A 120 0.92 -14.03 -3.74
N HIS A 121 0.33 -12.84 -3.94
CA HIS A 121 -0.70 -12.65 -4.97
C HIS A 121 -0.22 -13.05 -6.37
N GLY A 122 0.99 -12.65 -6.77
CA GLY A 122 1.55 -12.98 -8.09
C GLY A 122 1.75 -14.49 -8.28
N LEU A 123 2.22 -15.19 -7.25
CA LEU A 123 2.39 -16.65 -7.27
C LEU A 123 1.05 -17.37 -7.43
N VAL A 124 0.04 -16.95 -6.67
CA VAL A 124 -1.31 -17.54 -6.73
C VAL A 124 -1.94 -17.30 -8.11
N LEU A 125 -1.90 -16.05 -8.62
CA LEU A 125 -2.43 -15.71 -9.93
C LEU A 125 -1.76 -16.49 -11.05
N TYR A 126 -0.42 -16.57 -11.04
CA TYR A 126 0.34 -17.33 -12.02
C TYR A 126 -0.01 -18.82 -11.97
N THR A 127 -0.10 -19.39 -10.77
CA THR A 127 -0.44 -20.80 -10.60
C THR A 127 -1.83 -21.10 -11.16
N ILE A 128 -2.82 -20.28 -10.83
CA ILE A 128 -4.22 -20.50 -11.25
C ILE A 128 -4.39 -20.33 -12.75
N PHE A 129 -3.90 -19.23 -13.31
CA PHE A 129 -4.21 -18.85 -14.69
C PHE A 129 -3.18 -19.35 -15.70
N THR A 130 -1.97 -19.71 -15.29
CA THR A 130 -0.92 -20.19 -16.21
C THR A 130 -0.58 -21.66 -16.00
N VAL A 131 -0.38 -22.11 -14.76
CA VAL A 131 0.03 -23.51 -14.49
C VAL A 131 -1.16 -24.46 -14.56
N ILE A 132 -2.21 -24.17 -13.80
CA ILE A 132 -3.44 -24.97 -13.78
C ILE A 132 -4.30 -24.65 -15.01
N ASN A 133 -4.23 -23.41 -15.50
CA ASN A 133 -5.02 -22.89 -16.62
C ASN A 133 -6.52 -23.13 -16.42
N ILE A 134 -7.04 -22.73 -15.25
CA ILE A 134 -8.46 -22.91 -14.89
C ILE A 134 -9.38 -22.21 -15.91
N VAL A 135 -8.94 -21.09 -16.48
CA VAL A 135 -9.62 -20.40 -17.56
C VAL A 135 -8.59 -19.82 -18.53
N ASP A 136 -8.88 -19.93 -19.83
CA ASP A 136 -8.13 -19.23 -20.86
C ASP A 136 -8.42 -17.72 -20.83
N LEU A 137 -7.46 -16.97 -20.28
CA LEU A 137 -7.53 -15.51 -20.18
C LEU A 137 -7.60 -14.81 -21.54
N LYS A 138 -7.25 -15.47 -22.65
CA LYS A 138 -7.29 -14.85 -23.99
C LYS A 138 -8.71 -14.80 -24.57
N THR A 139 -9.57 -15.72 -24.16
CA THR A 139 -10.91 -15.92 -24.74
C THR A 139 -12.05 -15.69 -23.75
N ILE A 140 -11.71 -15.41 -22.49
CA ILE A 140 -12.70 -15.19 -21.43
C ILE A 140 -13.54 -13.92 -21.68
N SER A 141 -14.85 -14.03 -21.44
CA SER A 141 -15.73 -12.85 -21.42
C SER A 141 -15.49 -11.99 -20.18
N LEU A 142 -15.78 -10.69 -20.29
CA LEU A 142 -15.58 -9.74 -19.19
C LEU A 142 -16.37 -10.12 -17.93
N GLU A 143 -17.60 -10.62 -18.10
CA GLU A 143 -18.45 -11.08 -16.98
C GLU A 143 -17.83 -12.26 -16.24
N LYS A 144 -17.30 -13.25 -16.97
CA LYS A 144 -16.63 -14.40 -16.38
C LYS A 144 -15.36 -13.95 -15.65
N TYR A 145 -14.59 -13.04 -16.24
CA TYR A 145 -13.41 -12.46 -15.59
C TYR A 145 -13.74 -11.85 -14.22
N TYR A 146 -14.79 -11.02 -14.14
CA TYR A 146 -15.22 -10.45 -12.86
C TYR A 146 -15.73 -11.49 -11.86
N SER A 147 -16.38 -12.55 -12.34
CA SER A 147 -16.80 -13.66 -11.48
C SER A 147 -15.61 -14.37 -10.81
N PHE A 148 -14.48 -14.54 -11.51
CA PHE A 148 -13.26 -15.12 -10.94
C PHE A 148 -12.45 -14.18 -10.05
N PHE A 149 -12.67 -12.87 -10.14
CA PHE A 149 -11.90 -11.87 -9.37
C PHE A 149 -12.08 -12.06 -7.86
N LEU A 150 -13.32 -12.09 -7.37
CA LEU A 150 -13.59 -12.16 -5.93
C LEU A 150 -13.10 -13.48 -5.30
N PRO A 151 -13.37 -14.68 -5.86
CA PRO A 151 -12.81 -15.93 -5.35
C PRO A 151 -11.29 -15.93 -5.32
N THR A 152 -10.64 -15.39 -6.35
CA THR A 152 -9.17 -15.33 -6.44
C THR A 152 -8.61 -14.39 -5.39
N ALA A 153 -9.21 -13.21 -5.19
CA ALA A 153 -8.80 -12.26 -4.15
C ALA A 153 -8.96 -12.85 -2.73
N LEU A 154 -10.05 -13.58 -2.48
CA LEU A 154 -10.26 -14.28 -1.21
C LEU A 154 -9.22 -15.37 -0.99
N LEU A 155 -8.93 -16.17 -2.02
CA LEU A 155 -7.90 -17.21 -1.94
C LEU A 155 -6.52 -16.60 -1.66
N VAL A 156 -6.13 -15.54 -2.38
CA VAL A 156 -4.89 -14.79 -2.11
C VAL A 156 -4.84 -14.33 -0.66
N THR A 157 -5.93 -13.76 -0.15
CA THR A 157 -6.00 -13.28 1.25
C THR A 157 -5.86 -14.42 2.25
N ILE A 158 -6.53 -15.56 2.02
CA ILE A 158 -6.44 -16.75 2.86
C ILE A 158 -5.02 -17.29 2.87
N VAL A 159 -4.41 -17.53 1.70
CA VAL A 159 -3.02 -18.02 1.62
C VAL A 159 -2.08 -17.04 2.30
N SER A 160 -2.28 -15.74 2.12
CA SER A 160 -1.46 -14.71 2.78
C SER A 160 -1.62 -14.71 4.30
N LEU A 161 -2.81 -14.98 4.84
CA LEU A 161 -3.02 -15.17 6.28
C LEU A 161 -2.22 -16.36 6.81
N PHE A 162 -2.20 -17.48 6.08
CA PHE A 162 -1.41 -18.65 6.44
C PHE A 162 0.09 -18.34 6.39
N THR A 163 0.59 -17.78 5.30
CA THR A 163 1.99 -17.38 5.15
C THR A 163 2.41 -16.38 6.24
N TYR A 164 1.58 -15.37 6.51
CA TYR A 164 1.81 -14.41 7.59
C TYR A 164 1.93 -15.11 8.95
N LYS A 165 0.98 -15.98 9.29
CA LYS A 165 0.94 -16.62 10.62
C LYS A 165 2.08 -17.61 10.83
N PHE A 166 2.41 -18.41 9.82
CA PHE A 166 3.36 -19.53 9.95
C PHE A 166 4.79 -19.18 9.54
N ILE A 167 4.97 -18.19 8.68
CA ILE A 167 6.29 -17.79 8.16
C ILE A 167 6.67 -16.39 8.65
N GLU A 168 5.81 -15.39 8.52
CA GLU A 168 6.21 -14.00 8.83
C GLU A 168 6.24 -13.71 10.34
N CYS A 169 5.15 -14.02 11.05
CA CYS A 169 4.97 -13.78 12.48
C CYS A 169 6.07 -14.37 13.37
N PRO A 170 6.54 -15.62 13.17
CA PRO A 170 7.60 -16.19 14.00
C PRO A 170 8.93 -15.44 13.89
N PHE A 171 9.20 -14.79 12.77
CA PHE A 171 10.43 -14.03 12.55
C PHE A 171 10.27 -12.58 13.04
N LEU A 172 9.09 -11.98 12.90
CA LEU A 172 8.79 -10.65 13.45
C LEU A 172 8.78 -10.62 14.98
N ARG A 173 8.27 -11.68 15.63
CA ARG A 173 8.17 -11.75 17.10
C ARG A 173 9.43 -12.23 17.80
N ARG A 174 10.47 -12.63 17.07
CA ARG A 174 11.76 -12.98 17.68
C ARG A 174 12.44 -11.69 18.13
N PRO A 175 12.59 -11.43 19.45
CA PRO A 175 13.45 -10.34 19.88
C PRO A 175 14.85 -10.63 19.37
N LEU A 176 15.44 -9.66 18.66
CA LEU A 176 16.87 -9.69 18.35
C LEU A 176 17.61 -9.89 19.67
N LYS A 177 18.16 -11.09 19.90
CA LYS A 177 19.14 -11.29 20.98
C LYS A 177 20.23 -10.25 20.72
N LYS A 178 20.37 -9.28 21.63
CA LYS A 178 21.54 -8.40 21.65
C LYS A 178 22.75 -9.33 21.77
N LEU A 179 23.51 -9.45 20.69
CA LEU A 179 24.87 -10.01 20.65
C LEU A 179 25.85 -8.91 21.11
#